data_AF-A0A7V0V8M0-F1
#
_entry.id   AF-A0A7V0V8M0-F1
#
_cell.length_a   1.000
_cell.length_b   1.000
_cell.length_c   1.000
_cell.angle_alpha   90.00
_cell.angle_beta   90.00
_cell.angle_gamma   90.00
#
_symmetry.space_group_name_H-M   'P 1'
#
loop_
_entity.id
_entity.type
_entity.pdbx_description
1 polymer ?
#
loop_
_entity_poly.entity_id
_entity_poly.type
_entity_poly.pdbx_seq_one_letter_code
_entity_poly.pdbx_strand_id
1 'polypeptide(L)'
;MPKSGKKNSVESNQKLETASKLRRKTSNLLIIFGIITIAFPFITEAYGYFTARQLSRDWDLQASEQKEQAKKLQERQDRLILKGQLPREEEIISNLHTNRGLAKSKSKEKKKPFPKTKIIIPKIGVNQIVLEGTSPDILKLGPGHYIGTANPGDRGNVGIAGHRVTYTHPFNRLDELVRGDLIILETIDYQYEYRVENMLIVDPKNVSTLMPTADPRVTLTTCNPKYSARTRLNVVGVLVSSKPRHIDVIRAVKQITNKKEKNGTPKSKVKSLAQLRQDLVKAKAMIEKNPLDEHAYIMLSETYLALNRYAEAYRALKKAELIRPDSTDVERLSKEISKIKEGLWQKIRAHEGKSSEYAEISPIPYLDLGYLYIAEGKYKEAAGIFERGKGIFYFATDMYVQEAKVYEKLGRDDLAIENYNNALTYDPNCKEAIAGIKRLKNKKPTNGLDINNMPYRLQPQ
;
A
#
# COMPACT_ATOMS: atom_id res chain seq x y z
N MET A 1 27.72 12.40 95.29
CA MET A 1 27.70 13.09 93.97
C MET A 1 27.68 12.04 92.85
N PRO A 2 26.59 11.90 92.06
CA PRO A 2 26.57 10.99 90.92
C PRO A 2 26.86 11.76 89.62
N LYS A 3 28.02 11.54 88.98
CA LYS A 3 28.31 12.07 87.63
C LYS A 3 28.65 10.99 86.59
N SER A 4 28.57 9.70 86.95
CA SER A 4 28.90 8.57 86.06
C SER A 4 27.73 8.10 85.18
N GLY A 5 26.48 8.16 85.65
CA GLY A 5 25.31 7.63 84.91
C GLY A 5 24.87 8.44 83.68
N LYS A 6 25.09 9.76 83.66
CA LYS A 6 24.65 10.63 82.54
C LYS A 6 25.49 10.46 81.26
N LYS A 7 26.76 10.06 81.36
CA LYS A 7 27.64 9.93 80.19
C LYS A 7 27.32 8.65 79.39
N ASN A 8 27.09 7.54 80.10
CA ASN A 8 26.68 6.27 79.51
C ASN A 8 25.28 6.33 78.87
N SER A 9 24.35 7.09 79.45
CA SER A 9 23.01 7.26 78.87
C SER A 9 23.04 8.08 77.57
N VAL A 10 23.87 9.13 77.49
CA VAL A 10 24.01 9.95 76.26
C VAL A 10 24.66 9.15 75.13
N GLU A 11 25.69 8.37 75.43
CA GLU A 11 26.39 7.55 74.43
C GLU A 11 25.51 6.39 73.92
N SER A 12 24.71 5.77 74.79
CA SER A 12 23.74 4.74 74.40
C SER A 12 22.60 5.31 73.53
N ASN A 13 22.11 6.50 73.85
CA ASN A 13 21.09 7.19 73.04
C ASN A 13 21.63 7.61 71.68
N GLN A 14 22.88 8.08 71.59
CA GLN A 14 23.53 8.38 70.30
C GLN A 14 23.69 7.12 69.42
N LYS A 15 24.05 5.97 70.00
CA LYS A 15 24.15 4.69 69.27
C LYS A 15 22.80 4.18 68.78
N LEU A 16 21.75 4.32 69.60
CA LEU A 16 20.38 3.98 69.20
C LEU A 16 19.85 4.90 68.09
N GLU A 17 20.13 6.20 68.18
CA GLU A 17 19.73 7.19 67.18
C GLU A 17 20.44 6.95 65.83
N THR A 18 21.74 6.70 65.85
CA THR A 18 22.51 6.34 64.64
C THR A 18 22.04 5.03 64.01
N ALA A 19 21.77 3.99 64.80
CA ALA A 19 21.21 2.74 64.31
C ALA A 19 19.80 2.94 63.69
N SER A 20 18.96 3.80 64.29
CA SER A 20 17.64 4.15 63.76
C SER A 20 17.74 4.90 62.42
N LYS A 21 18.68 5.85 62.29
CA LYS A 21 18.93 6.61 61.08
C LYS A 21 19.45 5.70 59.96
N LEU A 22 20.33 4.75 60.30
CA LEU A 22 20.83 3.76 59.36
C LEU A 22 19.72 2.84 58.85
N ARG A 23 18.86 2.33 59.74
CA ARG A 23 17.72 1.47 59.40
C ARG A 23 16.66 2.19 58.55
N ARG A 24 16.41 3.48 58.79
CA ARG A 24 15.56 4.30 57.91
C ARG A 24 16.19 4.50 56.55
N LYS A 25 17.50 4.75 56.47
CA LYS A 25 18.22 4.87 55.19
C LYS A 25 18.17 3.57 54.39
N THR A 26 18.42 2.42 55.01
CA THR A 26 18.35 1.12 54.33
C THR A 26 16.92 0.79 53.88
N SER A 27 15.91 1.06 54.71
CA SER A 27 14.50 0.92 54.34
C SER A 27 14.13 1.78 53.14
N ASN A 28 14.53 3.05 53.14
CA ASN A 28 14.28 3.96 52.01
C ASN A 28 14.99 3.47 50.75
N LEU A 29 16.21 2.94 50.87
CA LEU A 29 16.96 2.40 49.73
C LEU A 29 16.26 1.19 49.11
N LEU A 30 15.71 0.30 49.94
CA LEU A 30 14.95 -0.87 49.49
C LEU A 30 13.63 -0.46 48.83
N ILE A 31 12.94 0.54 49.36
CA ILE A 31 11.72 1.08 48.77
C ILE A 31 12.02 1.69 47.40
N ILE A 32 13.07 2.51 47.29
CA ILE A 32 13.51 3.10 46.02
C ILE A 32 13.90 2.01 45.02
N PHE A 33 14.66 1.01 45.46
CA PHE A 33 15.04 -0.12 44.61
C PHE A 33 13.81 -0.92 44.12
N GLY A 34 12.85 -1.16 44.99
CA GLY A 34 11.56 -1.78 44.65
C GLY A 34 10.78 -0.96 43.62
N ILE A 35 10.68 0.36 43.81
CA ILE A 35 10.03 1.27 42.86
C ILE A 35 10.74 1.25 41.51
N ILE A 36 12.08 1.32 41.47
CA ILE A 36 12.86 1.26 40.23
C ILE A 36 12.64 -0.07 39.51
N THR A 37 12.63 -1.18 40.24
CA THR A 37 12.43 -2.53 39.67
C THR A 37 11.05 -2.66 39.04
N ILE A 38 10.01 -2.12 39.70
CA ILE A 38 8.64 -2.10 39.18
C ILE A 38 8.52 -1.12 38.00
N ALA A 39 9.15 0.05 38.06
CA ALA A 39 9.07 1.09 37.04
C ALA A 39 9.89 0.76 35.77
N PHE A 40 10.98 0.01 35.90
CA PHE A 40 11.90 -0.31 34.80
C PHE A 40 11.22 -0.85 33.53
N PRO A 41 10.34 -1.88 33.57
CA PRO A 41 9.65 -2.35 32.36
C PRO A 41 8.82 -1.25 31.71
N PHE A 42 8.06 -0.46 32.48
CA PHE A 42 7.26 0.66 31.96
C PHE A 42 8.12 1.75 31.32
N ILE A 43 9.28 2.06 31.91
CA ILE A 43 10.24 3.03 31.34
C ILE A 43 10.79 2.51 30.01
N THR A 44 11.19 1.23 29.94
CA THR A 44 11.72 0.65 28.71
C THR A 44 10.65 0.54 27.60
N GLU A 45 9.41 0.26 27.97
CA GLU A 45 8.27 0.21 27.05
C GLU A 45 7.91 1.61 26.56
N ALA A 46 7.83 2.60 27.45
CA ALA A 46 7.60 4.00 27.09
C ALA A 46 8.71 4.54 26.17
N TYR A 47 9.97 4.22 26.45
CA TYR A 47 11.12 4.58 25.60
C TYR A 47 11.03 3.94 24.21
N GLY A 48 10.72 2.64 24.14
CA GLY A 48 10.49 1.93 22.87
C GLY A 48 9.32 2.53 22.08
N TYR A 49 8.17 2.77 22.74
CA TYR A 49 7.00 3.35 22.11
C TYR A 49 7.26 4.77 21.59
N PHE A 50 7.97 5.59 22.37
CA PHE A 50 8.35 6.95 21.97
C PHE A 50 9.28 6.95 20.75
N THR A 51 10.33 6.12 20.76
CA THR A 51 11.29 6.01 19.64
C THR A 51 10.64 5.44 18.37
N ALA A 52 9.82 4.40 18.47
CA ALA A 52 9.06 3.85 17.34
C ALA A 52 8.07 4.87 16.77
N ARG A 53 7.43 5.67 17.62
CA ARG A 53 6.52 6.74 17.21
C ARG A 53 7.27 7.89 16.55
N GLN A 54 8.47 8.25 17.02
CA GLN A 54 9.35 9.19 16.32
C GLN A 54 9.72 8.66 14.94
N LEU A 55 10.22 7.43 14.82
CA LEU A 55 10.53 6.80 13.53
C LEU A 55 9.33 6.75 12.57
N SER A 56 8.13 6.44 13.07
CA SER A 56 6.92 6.48 12.24
C SER A 56 6.51 7.90 11.87
N ARG A 57 6.64 8.88 12.77
CA ARG A 57 6.36 10.30 12.45
C ARG A 57 7.37 10.85 11.47
N ASP A 58 8.66 10.57 11.64
CA ASP A 58 9.72 10.96 10.73
C ASP A 58 9.56 10.28 9.37
N TRP A 59 9.06 9.05 9.34
CA TRP A 59 8.65 8.39 8.10
C TRP A 59 7.45 9.08 7.44
N ASP A 60 6.37 9.34 8.19
CA ASP A 60 5.18 10.01 7.66
C ASP A 60 5.51 11.45 7.23
N LEU A 61 6.40 12.12 7.96
CA LEU A 61 6.97 13.43 7.64
C LEU A 61 7.86 13.34 6.41
N GLN A 62 8.83 12.43 6.32
CA GLN A 62 9.65 12.23 5.12
C GLN A 62 8.81 11.83 3.92
N ALA A 63 7.79 11.00 4.08
CA ALA A 63 6.86 10.65 3.01
C ALA A 63 6.04 11.87 2.59
N SER A 64 5.60 12.70 3.54
CA SER A 64 4.89 13.96 3.26
C SER A 64 5.81 15.03 2.67
N GLU A 65 7.07 15.11 3.10
CA GLU A 65 8.11 16.02 2.64
C GLU A 65 8.61 15.60 1.27
N GLN A 66 8.79 14.31 0.99
CA GLN A 66 9.07 13.82 -0.36
C GLN A 66 7.88 14.04 -1.27
N LYS A 67 6.65 13.86 -0.77
CA LYS A 67 5.44 14.20 -1.51
C LYS A 67 5.35 15.70 -1.76
N GLU A 68 5.72 16.53 -0.80
CA GLU A 68 5.70 18.00 -0.91
C GLU A 68 6.89 18.56 -1.69
N GLN A 69 8.07 17.94 -1.63
CA GLN A 69 9.23 18.24 -2.46
C GLN A 69 8.96 17.78 -3.89
N ALA A 70 8.35 16.61 -4.10
CA ALA A 70 7.89 16.18 -5.41
C ALA A 70 6.82 17.14 -5.93
N LYS A 71 5.91 17.61 -5.07
CA LYS A 71 4.92 18.64 -5.41
C LYS A 71 5.55 19.99 -5.71
N LYS A 72 6.52 20.46 -4.92
CA LYS A 72 7.24 21.75 -5.11
C LYS A 72 8.20 21.68 -6.30
N LEU A 73 8.82 20.54 -6.55
CA LEU A 73 9.63 20.27 -7.72
C LEU A 73 8.75 20.22 -8.97
N GLN A 74 7.58 19.60 -8.87
CA GLN A 74 6.55 19.63 -9.90
C GLN A 74 6.07 21.07 -10.10
N GLU A 75 5.70 21.82 -9.07
CA GLU A 75 5.26 23.22 -9.13
C GLU A 75 6.38 24.16 -9.64
N ARG A 76 7.65 23.93 -9.29
CA ARG A 76 8.81 24.68 -9.80
C ARG A 76 9.06 24.36 -11.27
N GLN A 77 8.96 23.09 -11.67
CA GLN A 77 9.00 22.69 -13.07
C GLN A 77 7.82 23.30 -13.82
N ASP A 78 6.61 23.22 -13.30
CA ASP A 78 5.40 23.84 -13.86
C ASP A 78 5.57 25.37 -13.99
N ARG A 79 6.24 26.03 -13.05
CA ARG A 79 6.55 27.47 -13.09
C ARG A 79 7.63 27.83 -14.11
N LEU A 80 8.64 26.97 -14.30
CA LEU A 80 9.67 27.12 -15.34
C LEU A 80 9.11 26.83 -16.74
N ILE A 81 8.18 25.87 -16.83
CA ILE A 81 7.37 25.54 -18.02
C ILE A 81 6.47 26.71 -18.39
N LEU A 82 5.80 27.34 -17.41
CA LEU A 82 4.96 28.53 -17.63
C LEU A 82 5.77 29.75 -18.11
N LYS A 83 7.06 29.84 -17.74
CA LYS A 83 7.97 30.92 -18.14
C LYS A 83 8.78 30.62 -19.41
N GLY A 84 8.59 29.45 -20.05
CA GLY A 84 9.32 29.06 -21.26
C GLY A 84 10.83 28.85 -21.06
N GLN A 85 11.29 28.71 -19.83
CA GLN A 85 12.71 28.51 -19.48
C GLN A 85 12.92 27.08 -18.98
N LEU A 86 13.03 26.12 -19.92
CA LEU A 86 13.44 24.76 -19.58
C LEU A 86 14.97 24.69 -19.45
N PRO A 87 15.53 24.15 -18.36
CA PRO A 87 16.95 23.82 -18.31
C PRO A 87 17.28 22.75 -19.36
N ARG A 88 18.46 22.85 -19.99
CA ARG A 88 18.91 21.90 -21.03
C ARG A 88 19.02 20.49 -20.43
N GLU A 89 18.80 19.45 -21.23
CA GLU A 89 18.84 18.03 -20.79
C GLU A 89 20.11 17.69 -19.97
N GLU A 90 21.25 18.28 -20.31
CA GLU A 90 22.53 18.10 -19.63
C GLU A 90 22.54 18.64 -18.19
N GLU A 91 21.77 19.69 -17.91
CA GLU A 91 21.63 20.29 -16.58
C GLU A 91 20.67 19.45 -15.69
N ILE A 92 19.66 18.85 -16.30
CA ILE A 92 18.76 17.88 -15.64
C ILE A 92 19.56 16.64 -15.22
N ILE A 93 20.39 16.13 -16.12
CA ILE A 93 21.29 14.99 -15.88
C ILE A 93 22.32 15.32 -14.79
N SER A 94 22.94 16.51 -14.83
CA SER A 94 23.88 17.00 -13.80
C SER A 94 23.27 17.07 -12.39
N ASN A 95 22.05 17.60 -12.27
CA ASN A 95 21.34 17.72 -10.99
C ASN A 95 20.87 16.37 -10.43
N LEU A 96 20.67 15.36 -11.30
CA LEU A 96 20.43 13.97 -10.90
C LEU A 96 21.71 13.26 -10.45
N HIS A 97 22.88 13.67 -10.96
CA HIS A 97 24.17 13.10 -10.58
C HIS A 97 24.75 13.67 -9.28
N THR A 98 24.39 14.90 -8.89
CA THR A 98 24.86 15.50 -7.62
C THR A 98 24.28 14.81 -6.39
N ASN A 99 23.06 14.25 -6.47
CA ASN A 99 22.49 13.39 -5.42
C ASN A 99 23.02 11.94 -5.42
N ARG A 100 23.99 11.63 -6.28
CA ARG A 100 24.62 10.30 -6.41
C ARG A 100 26.02 10.23 -5.80
N GLY A 101 26.45 11.27 -5.11
CA GLY A 101 27.71 11.33 -4.37
C GLY A 101 27.68 10.50 -3.08
N LEU A 102 27.42 9.19 -3.17
CA LEU A 102 27.66 8.20 -2.09
C LEU A 102 27.51 6.75 -2.62
N ALA A 103 28.04 6.42 -3.80
CA ALA A 103 28.30 5.03 -4.17
C ALA A 103 29.13 4.92 -5.47
N LYS A 104 30.45 5.10 -5.36
CA LYS A 104 31.38 4.41 -6.26
C LYS A 104 31.72 3.06 -5.63
N SER A 105 31.39 1.95 -6.31
CA SER A 105 32.22 0.73 -6.37
C SER A 105 31.48 -0.43 -7.04
N LYS A 106 31.98 -0.73 -8.25
CA LYS A 106 32.19 -2.00 -8.97
C LYS A 106 31.26 -3.22 -8.76
N SER A 107 31.10 -3.90 -9.90
CA SER A 107 30.35 -5.10 -10.27
C SER A 107 30.59 -6.35 -9.41
N LYS A 108 29.49 -6.87 -8.86
CA LYS A 108 29.05 -8.27 -8.64
C LYS A 108 27.54 -8.14 -8.40
N GLU A 109 26.68 -9.08 -8.83
CA GLU A 109 25.22 -9.00 -8.60
C GLU A 109 24.91 -8.71 -7.12
N LYS A 110 24.65 -7.44 -6.80
CA LYS A 110 24.33 -7.01 -5.43
C LYS A 110 22.84 -7.27 -5.23
N LYS A 111 22.50 -8.11 -4.25
CA LYS A 111 21.12 -8.23 -3.73
C LYS A 111 20.59 -6.80 -3.51
N LYS A 112 19.40 -6.52 -4.03
CA LYS A 112 18.76 -5.21 -3.86
C LYS A 112 18.63 -4.92 -2.36
N PRO A 113 18.99 -3.72 -1.88
CA PRO A 113 18.85 -3.38 -0.46
C PRO A 113 17.38 -3.51 -0.04
N PHE A 114 17.14 -3.88 1.22
CA PHE A 114 15.77 -3.97 1.72
C PHE A 114 15.08 -2.61 1.60
N PRO A 115 13.93 -2.50 0.91
CA PRO A 115 13.24 -1.24 0.77
C PRO A 115 12.77 -0.77 2.14
N LYS A 116 12.80 0.54 2.37
CA LYS A 116 12.18 1.10 3.58
C LYS A 116 10.70 0.68 3.59
N THR A 117 10.32 -0.09 4.62
CA THR A 117 9.05 -0.82 4.67
C THR A 117 8.37 -0.57 6.01
N LYS A 118 7.05 -0.38 5.99
CA LYS A 118 6.19 -0.34 7.17
C LYS A 118 5.38 -1.64 7.21
N ILE A 119 5.33 -2.31 8.36
CA ILE A 119 4.49 -3.48 8.58
C ILE A 119 3.23 -3.07 9.33
N ILE A 120 2.08 -3.53 8.83
CA ILE A 120 0.77 -3.33 9.44
C ILE A 120 0.09 -4.69 9.62
N ILE A 121 -0.34 -5.00 10.84
CA ILE A 121 -1.09 -6.22 11.15
C ILE A 121 -2.34 -5.79 11.92
N PRO A 122 -3.47 -5.52 11.23
CA PRO A 122 -4.62 -4.85 11.81
C PRO A 122 -5.17 -5.55 13.06
N LYS A 123 -5.29 -6.89 13.03
CA LYS A 123 -5.87 -7.69 14.11
C LYS A 123 -5.18 -7.50 15.46
N ILE A 124 -3.88 -7.31 15.43
CA ILE A 124 -3.05 -7.19 16.64
C ILE A 124 -2.50 -5.76 16.82
N GLY A 125 -2.99 -4.80 16.03
CA GLY A 125 -2.65 -3.38 16.16
C GLY A 125 -1.20 -3.03 15.80
N VAL A 126 -0.51 -3.86 15.02
CA VAL A 126 0.87 -3.57 14.60
C VAL A 126 0.85 -2.51 13.51
N ASN A 127 1.68 -1.48 13.68
CA ASN A 127 1.96 -0.45 12.70
C ASN A 127 3.35 0.13 12.99
N GLN A 128 4.40 -0.49 12.45
CA GLN A 128 5.80 -0.14 12.75
C GLN A 128 6.68 -0.17 11.50
N ILE A 129 7.79 0.57 11.52
CA ILE A 129 8.79 0.51 10.45
C ILE A 129 9.63 -0.76 10.62
N VAL A 130 9.81 -1.49 9.52
CA VAL A 130 10.71 -2.64 9.43
C VAL A 130 12.10 -2.13 9.07
N LEU A 131 13.07 -2.41 9.92
CA LEU A 131 14.47 -2.04 9.75
C LEU A 131 15.23 -3.17 9.06
N GLU A 132 16.27 -2.86 8.28
CA GLU A 132 17.12 -3.89 7.69
C GLU A 132 18.05 -4.48 8.76
N GLY A 133 18.02 -5.81 8.93
CA GLY A 133 18.80 -6.53 9.95
C GLY A 133 17.99 -6.98 11.16
N THR A 134 18.55 -7.96 11.88
CA THR A 134 17.94 -8.55 13.08
C THR A 134 18.92 -8.58 14.26
N SER A 135 19.85 -7.62 14.32
CA SER A 135 20.76 -7.48 15.47
C SER A 135 19.98 -6.99 16.70
N PRO A 136 20.50 -7.23 17.93
CA PRO A 136 19.85 -6.75 19.15
C PRO A 136 19.57 -5.25 19.14
N ASP A 137 20.46 -4.43 18.58
CA ASP A 137 20.29 -2.98 18.55
C ASP A 137 19.21 -2.53 17.55
N ILE A 138 19.03 -3.27 16.45
CA ILE A 138 17.94 -3.02 15.51
C ILE A 138 16.60 -3.44 16.13
N LEU A 139 16.54 -4.63 16.74
CA LEU A 139 15.28 -5.15 17.28
C LEU A 139 14.78 -4.38 18.52
N LYS A 140 15.66 -3.64 19.22
CA LYS A 140 15.25 -2.67 20.24
C LYS A 140 14.34 -1.56 19.69
N LEU A 141 14.55 -1.17 18.43
CA LEU A 141 13.87 -0.04 17.80
C LEU A 141 12.58 -0.44 17.08
N GLY A 142 12.45 -1.70 16.68
CA GLY A 142 11.30 -2.17 15.91
C GLY A 142 11.50 -3.55 15.28
N PRO A 143 10.55 -4.00 14.45
CA PRO A 143 10.71 -5.23 13.68
C PRO A 143 11.88 -5.12 12.70
N GLY A 144 12.62 -6.22 12.52
CA GLY A 144 13.83 -6.28 11.71
C GLY A 144 13.72 -7.31 10.59
N HIS A 145 14.14 -6.97 9.38
CA HIS A 145 14.20 -7.87 8.22
C HIS A 145 15.44 -8.77 8.30
N TYR A 146 15.25 -10.07 8.06
CA TYR A 146 16.35 -11.01 7.96
C TYR A 146 17.13 -10.76 6.67
N ILE A 147 18.36 -10.25 6.82
CA ILE A 147 19.25 -9.97 5.69
C ILE A 147 19.44 -11.24 4.87
N GLY A 148 19.25 -11.09 3.55
CA GLY A 148 19.40 -12.18 2.59
C GLY A 148 18.11 -12.93 2.27
N THR A 149 17.02 -12.69 3.00
CA THR A 149 15.66 -13.09 2.63
C THR A 149 15.07 -12.13 1.59
N ALA A 150 13.94 -12.48 0.96
CA ALA A 150 13.36 -11.71 -0.15
C ALA A 150 12.86 -10.33 0.29
N ASN A 151 12.64 -9.44 -0.68
CA ASN A 151 11.95 -8.16 -0.48
C ASN A 151 10.43 -8.34 -0.63
N PRO A 152 9.62 -7.41 -0.10
CA PRO A 152 8.17 -7.46 -0.26
C PRO A 152 7.75 -7.59 -1.73
N GLY A 153 6.95 -8.62 -2.03
CA GLY A 153 6.42 -8.90 -3.37
C GLY A 153 7.35 -9.64 -4.32
N ASP A 154 8.64 -9.75 -4.00
CA ASP A 154 9.57 -10.57 -4.77
C ASP A 154 9.28 -12.06 -4.54
N ARG A 155 9.58 -12.90 -5.55
CA ARG A 155 9.54 -14.36 -5.41
C ARG A 155 10.49 -14.79 -4.28
N GLY A 156 10.01 -15.63 -3.38
CA GLY A 156 10.74 -16.04 -2.19
C GLY A 156 10.03 -15.62 -0.91
N ASN A 157 10.77 -15.62 0.19
CA ASN A 157 10.19 -15.43 1.51
C ASN A 157 10.80 -14.21 2.18
N VAL A 158 9.98 -13.26 2.63
CA VAL A 158 10.39 -12.09 3.40
C VAL A 158 10.40 -12.46 4.88
N GLY A 159 11.59 -12.58 5.47
CA GLY A 159 11.72 -12.86 6.89
C GLY A 159 11.70 -11.57 7.71
N ILE A 160 10.85 -11.49 8.74
CA ILE A 160 10.83 -10.36 9.69
C ILE A 160 10.80 -10.88 11.13
N ALA A 161 11.77 -10.45 11.94
CA ALA A 161 11.84 -10.74 13.37
C ALA A 161 11.27 -9.59 14.20
N GLY A 162 10.68 -9.91 15.34
CA GLY A 162 10.21 -8.92 16.29
C GLY A 162 10.06 -9.48 17.69
N HIS A 163 10.27 -8.62 18.70
CA HIS A 163 10.16 -9.06 20.09
C HIS A 163 8.73 -9.42 20.49
N ARG A 164 8.62 -10.45 21.34
CA ARG A 164 7.35 -10.88 21.94
C ARG A 164 6.99 -10.04 23.15
N VAL A 165 7.93 -9.63 23.98
CA VAL A 165 7.62 -9.00 25.28
C VAL A 165 8.42 -7.73 25.53
N THR A 166 9.66 -7.66 25.05
CA THR A 166 10.59 -6.57 25.35
C THR A 166 10.50 -5.44 24.32
N TYR A 167 10.92 -4.25 24.73
CA TYR A 167 11.02 -3.05 23.87
C TYR A 167 9.68 -2.69 23.22
N THR A 168 9.64 -2.46 21.91
CA THR A 168 8.41 -2.15 21.16
C THR A 168 7.48 -3.36 20.97
N HIS A 169 7.96 -4.56 21.30
CA HIS A 169 7.24 -5.83 21.32
C HIS A 169 6.19 -6.02 20.19
N PRO A 170 6.56 -5.77 18.91
CA PRO A 170 5.59 -5.70 17.81
C PRO A 170 4.83 -7.01 17.63
N PHE A 171 5.39 -8.14 18.07
CA PHE A 171 4.80 -9.46 17.88
C PHE A 171 4.30 -10.07 19.18
N ASN A 172 4.02 -9.27 20.23
CA ASN A 172 3.49 -9.78 21.51
C ASN A 172 2.27 -10.68 21.36
N ARG A 173 1.36 -10.27 20.49
CA ARG A 173 0.07 -10.90 20.24
C ARG A 173 0.06 -11.74 18.96
N LEU A 174 1.24 -12.11 18.43
CA LEU A 174 1.34 -12.83 17.16
C LEU A 174 0.64 -14.20 17.19
N ASP A 175 0.50 -14.81 18.36
CA ASP A 175 -0.26 -16.04 18.62
C ASP A 175 -1.78 -15.89 18.45
N GLU A 176 -2.30 -14.66 18.40
CA GLU A 176 -3.72 -14.41 18.17
C GLU A 176 -4.08 -14.45 16.68
N LEU A 177 -3.07 -14.44 15.80
CA LEU A 177 -3.31 -14.58 14.37
C LEU A 177 -3.80 -15.98 14.03
N VAL A 178 -4.76 -16.06 13.13
CA VAL A 178 -5.30 -17.30 12.58
C VAL A 178 -5.20 -17.25 11.06
N ARG A 179 -5.34 -18.41 10.43
CA ARG A 179 -5.38 -18.52 8.97
C ARG A 179 -6.42 -17.56 8.40
N GLY A 180 -6.02 -16.73 7.44
CA GLY A 180 -6.89 -15.70 6.86
C GLY A 180 -6.58 -14.27 7.27
N ASP A 181 -5.91 -14.05 8.40
CA ASP A 181 -5.57 -12.70 8.86
C ASP A 181 -4.55 -12.02 7.94
N LEU A 182 -4.58 -10.68 7.90
CA LEU A 182 -3.74 -9.88 7.02
C LEU A 182 -2.43 -9.43 7.68
N ILE A 183 -1.33 -9.57 6.95
CA ILE A 183 -0.03 -8.95 7.18
C ILE A 183 0.26 -8.06 5.98
N ILE A 184 0.34 -6.75 6.20
CA ILE A 184 0.53 -5.77 5.13
C ILE A 184 1.94 -5.21 5.21
N LEU A 185 2.69 -5.28 4.11
CA LEU A 185 3.99 -4.63 3.96
C LEU A 185 3.86 -3.45 3.00
N GLU A 186 4.06 -2.27 3.53
CA GLU A 186 3.97 -1.01 2.83
C GLU A 186 5.38 -0.49 2.52
N THR A 187 5.73 -0.43 1.25
CA THR A 187 6.90 0.33 0.77
C THR A 187 6.47 1.74 0.35
N ILE A 188 7.41 2.53 -0.14
CA ILE A 188 7.12 3.84 -0.77
C ILE A 188 6.21 3.65 -2.00
N ASP A 189 6.40 2.55 -2.71
CA ASP A 189 5.93 2.36 -4.07
C ASP A 189 4.71 1.43 -4.13
N TYR A 190 4.69 0.39 -3.31
CA TYR A 190 3.68 -0.65 -3.29
C TYR A 190 3.23 -0.99 -1.88
N GLN A 191 1.97 -1.40 -1.78
CA GLN A 191 1.39 -2.10 -0.64
C GLN A 191 1.22 -3.56 -1.02
N TYR A 192 1.79 -4.45 -0.21
CA TYR A 192 1.73 -5.90 -0.38
C TYR A 192 0.90 -6.50 0.75
N GLU A 193 -0.19 -7.16 0.41
CA GLU A 193 -1.08 -7.82 1.36
C GLU A 193 -0.79 -9.32 1.35
N TYR A 194 -0.35 -9.84 2.50
CA TYR A 194 -0.15 -11.27 2.73
C TYR A 194 -1.25 -11.78 3.65
N ARG A 195 -1.70 -13.01 3.40
CA ARG A 195 -2.69 -13.70 4.22
C ARG A 195 -2.02 -14.80 5.00
N VAL A 196 -2.23 -14.84 6.31
CA VAL A 196 -1.72 -15.89 7.20
C VAL A 196 -2.20 -17.24 6.69
N GLU A 197 -1.26 -18.15 6.46
CA GLU A 197 -1.52 -19.51 6.02
C GLU A 197 -1.28 -20.50 7.14
N ASN A 198 -0.14 -20.37 7.85
CA ASN A 198 0.28 -21.33 8.85
C ASN A 198 1.00 -20.66 10.03
N MET A 199 0.93 -21.33 11.18
CA MET A 199 1.61 -20.94 12.42
C MET A 199 2.37 -22.16 12.96
N LEU A 200 3.66 -21.98 13.25
CA LEU A 200 4.56 -23.05 13.64
C LEU A 200 5.32 -22.67 14.91
N ILE A 201 5.45 -23.62 15.83
CA ILE A 201 6.38 -23.51 16.96
C ILE A 201 7.61 -24.35 16.62
N VAL A 202 8.77 -23.71 16.57
CA VAL A 202 10.02 -24.35 16.16
C VAL A 202 11.14 -24.15 17.18
N ASP A 203 12.18 -24.98 17.09
CA ASP A 203 13.42 -24.77 17.83
C ASP A 203 14.06 -23.42 17.45
N PRO A 204 14.67 -22.67 18.39
CA PRO A 204 15.30 -21.38 18.08
C PRO A 204 16.38 -21.40 17.00
N LYS A 205 17.03 -22.54 16.76
CA LYS A 205 18.05 -22.72 15.71
C LYS A 205 17.44 -23.14 14.36
N ASN A 206 16.16 -23.49 14.33
CA ASN A 206 15.49 -23.91 13.11
C ASN A 206 15.10 -22.70 12.27
N VAL A 207 15.80 -22.52 11.15
CA VAL A 207 15.56 -21.44 10.17
C VAL A 207 14.80 -21.90 8.92
N SER A 208 14.30 -23.13 8.89
CA SER A 208 13.64 -23.71 7.71
C SER A 208 12.47 -22.87 7.19
N THR A 209 11.70 -22.23 8.08
CA THR A 209 10.57 -21.35 7.72
C THR A 209 10.99 -20.00 7.14
N LEU A 210 12.29 -19.68 7.13
CA LEU A 210 12.88 -18.48 6.51
C LEU A 210 13.53 -18.77 5.16
N MET A 211 13.56 -20.05 4.76
CA MET A 211 14.11 -20.45 3.46
C MET A 211 13.30 -19.82 2.31
N PRO A 212 13.94 -19.56 1.16
CA PRO A 212 13.24 -19.08 -0.02
C PRO A 212 12.13 -20.04 -0.48
N THR A 213 11.01 -19.47 -0.89
CA THR A 213 9.84 -20.20 -1.38
C THR A 213 9.64 -19.99 -2.88
N ALA A 214 8.86 -20.87 -3.51
CA ALA A 214 8.56 -20.76 -4.94
C ALA A 214 7.58 -19.61 -5.24
N ASP A 215 6.72 -19.28 -4.29
CA ASP A 215 5.75 -18.18 -4.29
C ASP A 215 6.20 -17.06 -3.33
N PRO A 216 5.72 -15.80 -3.50
CA PRO A 216 6.01 -14.72 -2.57
C PRO A 216 5.34 -14.94 -1.20
N ARG A 217 6.14 -15.01 -0.14
CA ARG A 217 5.70 -15.24 1.24
C ARG A 217 6.30 -14.24 2.21
N VAL A 218 5.70 -14.14 3.39
CA VAL A 218 6.24 -13.44 4.55
C VAL A 218 6.28 -14.40 5.73
N THR A 219 7.39 -14.46 6.44
CA THR A 219 7.52 -15.19 7.71
C THR A 219 7.84 -14.21 8.83
N LEU A 220 6.93 -14.08 9.79
CA LEU A 220 7.13 -13.31 11.02
C LEU A 220 7.64 -14.23 12.12
N THR A 221 8.71 -13.88 12.82
CA THR A 221 9.31 -14.71 13.88
C THR A 221 9.37 -13.97 15.21
N THR A 222 9.09 -14.67 16.30
CA THR A 222 9.18 -14.12 17.65
C THR A 222 9.47 -15.20 18.71
N CYS A 223 9.87 -14.80 19.91
CA CYS A 223 10.11 -15.72 21.04
C CYS A 223 8.81 -16.38 21.54
N ASN A 224 8.90 -17.63 21.99
CA ASN A 224 7.76 -18.37 22.50
C ASN A 224 8.15 -19.35 23.62
N PRO A 225 7.29 -19.55 24.66
CA PRO A 225 6.10 -18.76 25.00
C PRO A 225 6.43 -17.34 25.49
N LYS A 226 5.43 -16.52 25.85
CA LYS A 226 5.69 -15.21 26.46
C LYS A 226 6.62 -15.36 27.67
N TYR A 227 7.53 -14.42 27.86
CA TYR A 227 8.56 -14.42 28.92
C TYR A 227 9.62 -15.54 28.82
N SER A 228 9.64 -16.29 27.72
CA SER A 228 10.64 -17.33 27.46
C SER A 228 11.18 -17.25 26.04
N ALA A 229 12.43 -17.65 25.84
CA ALA A 229 13.05 -17.77 24.53
C ALA A 229 13.26 -19.25 24.12
N ARG A 230 12.58 -20.19 24.80
CA ARG A 230 12.75 -21.64 24.62
C ARG A 230 12.45 -22.12 23.20
N THR A 231 11.44 -21.53 22.57
CA THR A 231 11.04 -21.82 21.18
C THR A 231 10.85 -20.54 20.39
N ARG A 232 10.58 -20.66 19.09
CA ARG A 232 10.13 -19.57 18.24
C ARG A 232 8.72 -19.83 17.75
N LEU A 233 7.90 -18.79 17.77
CA LEU A 233 6.62 -18.76 17.09
C LEU A 233 6.84 -18.10 15.73
N ASN A 234 6.53 -18.84 14.67
CA ASN A 234 6.65 -18.38 13.30
C ASN A 234 5.26 -18.35 12.66
N VAL A 235 4.89 -17.20 12.09
CA VAL A 235 3.66 -17.04 11.31
C VAL A 235 4.04 -16.83 9.86
N VAL A 236 3.52 -17.69 8.98
CA VAL A 236 3.78 -17.64 7.54
C VAL A 236 2.53 -17.11 6.84
N GLY A 237 2.70 -16.11 5.98
CA GLY A 237 1.67 -15.59 5.10
C GLY A 237 2.06 -15.70 3.63
N VAL A 238 1.06 -15.93 2.78
CA VAL A 238 1.20 -15.96 1.32
C VAL A 238 0.71 -14.64 0.74
N LEU A 239 1.42 -14.09 -0.25
CA LEU A 239 1.00 -12.86 -0.92
C LEU A 239 -0.33 -13.08 -1.63
N VAL A 240 -1.33 -12.23 -1.33
CA VAL A 240 -2.66 -12.28 -1.96
C VAL A 240 -2.96 -11.05 -2.82
N SER A 241 -2.30 -9.91 -2.56
CA SER A 241 -2.48 -8.70 -3.37
C SER A 241 -1.23 -7.81 -3.35
N SER A 242 -0.99 -7.11 -4.45
CA SER A 242 -0.05 -6.00 -4.51
C SER A 242 -0.70 -4.81 -5.21
N LYS A 243 -0.68 -3.64 -4.55
CA LYS A 243 -1.32 -2.41 -5.02
C LYS A 243 -0.29 -1.29 -5.08
N PRO A 244 -0.16 -0.56 -6.20
CA PRO A 244 0.75 0.56 -6.27
C PRO A 244 0.26 1.75 -5.42
N ARG A 245 1.15 2.32 -4.63
CA ARG A 245 0.93 3.50 -3.78
C ARG A 245 1.29 4.78 -4.54
N HIS A 246 0.41 5.20 -5.45
CA HIS A 246 0.36 6.50 -6.15
C HIS A 246 1.62 6.95 -6.97
N ILE A 247 2.82 6.47 -6.68
CA ILE A 247 4.09 6.80 -7.36
C ILE A 247 4.31 5.96 -8.63
N ASP A 248 3.67 4.79 -8.75
CA ASP A 248 3.96 3.83 -9.81
C ASP A 248 3.14 3.95 -11.10
N VAL A 249 2.13 4.81 -11.21
CA VAL A 249 1.61 5.15 -12.56
C VAL A 249 2.75 5.70 -13.43
N ILE A 250 3.72 6.38 -12.82
CA ILE A 250 4.86 6.98 -13.49
C ILE A 250 5.96 5.94 -13.78
N ARG A 251 6.20 4.99 -12.86
CA ARG A 251 7.26 3.99 -12.98
C ARG A 251 6.84 2.77 -13.82
N ALA A 252 5.58 2.34 -13.74
CA ALA A 252 5.02 1.31 -14.61
C ALA A 252 5.05 1.75 -16.08
N VAL A 253 4.70 3.02 -16.35
CA VAL A 253 4.87 3.61 -17.69
C VAL A 253 6.33 3.60 -18.13
N LYS A 254 7.28 3.86 -17.22
CA LYS A 254 8.73 3.85 -17.49
C LYS A 254 9.27 2.43 -17.80
N GLN A 255 8.76 1.40 -17.14
CA GLN A 255 9.16 0.02 -17.42
C GLN A 255 8.57 -0.49 -18.73
N ILE A 256 7.34 -0.09 -19.08
CA ILE A 256 6.71 -0.43 -20.36
C ILE A 256 7.43 0.26 -21.54
N THR A 257 7.89 1.50 -21.38
CA THR A 257 8.71 2.21 -22.38
C THR A 257 10.07 1.53 -22.56
N ASN A 258 10.78 1.23 -21.48
CA ASN A 258 12.10 0.58 -21.54
C ASN A 258 12.06 -0.88 -22.07
N LYS A 259 10.96 -1.61 -21.87
CA LYS A 259 10.81 -3.00 -22.37
C LYS A 259 10.54 -3.03 -23.89
N LYS A 260 9.93 -1.98 -24.45
CA LYS A 260 9.79 -1.81 -25.91
C LYS A 260 11.09 -1.37 -26.58
N GLU A 261 11.94 -0.60 -25.90
CA GLU A 261 13.27 -0.22 -26.41
C GLU A 261 14.21 -1.42 -26.64
N LYS A 262 14.08 -2.49 -25.84
CA LYS A 262 14.90 -3.71 -26.01
C LYS A 262 14.47 -4.62 -27.17
N ASN A 263 13.25 -4.47 -27.70
CA ASN A 263 12.69 -5.39 -28.71
C ASN A 263 12.74 -4.82 -30.14
N GLY A 264 13.63 -3.86 -30.43
CA GLY A 264 14.01 -3.50 -31.81
C GLY A 264 12.87 -3.00 -32.70
N THR A 265 11.77 -2.50 -32.15
CA THR A 265 10.67 -1.94 -32.95
C THR A 265 11.07 -0.52 -33.40
N PRO A 266 10.88 -0.12 -34.67
CA PRO A 266 11.35 1.16 -35.19
C PRO A 266 10.82 2.36 -34.39
N LYS A 267 11.60 3.46 -34.34
CA LYS A 267 11.22 4.78 -33.78
C LYS A 267 9.92 5.28 -34.43
N SER A 268 8.77 4.81 -33.98
CA SER A 268 7.49 5.49 -34.24
C SER A 268 7.33 6.63 -33.23
N LYS A 269 6.62 7.69 -33.63
CA LYS A 269 6.34 8.94 -32.89
C LYS A 269 5.65 8.72 -31.54
N VAL A 270 6.25 7.99 -30.61
CA VAL A 270 5.72 7.80 -29.25
C VAL A 270 6.19 8.97 -28.39
N LYS A 271 5.25 9.84 -28.00
CA LYS A 271 5.52 10.97 -27.10
C LYS A 271 6.07 10.46 -25.77
N SER A 272 7.10 11.12 -25.25
CA SER A 272 7.65 10.80 -23.92
C SER A 272 6.61 11.09 -22.82
N LEU A 273 6.73 10.45 -21.65
CA LEU A 273 5.83 10.73 -20.53
C LEU A 273 5.86 12.21 -20.10
N ALA A 274 7.01 12.87 -20.24
CA ALA A 274 7.13 14.31 -20.00
C ALA A 274 6.29 15.12 -21.00
N GLN A 275 6.35 14.75 -22.28
CA GLN A 275 5.54 15.38 -23.32
C GLN A 275 4.04 15.17 -23.09
N LEU A 276 3.63 13.94 -22.73
CA LEU A 276 2.23 13.63 -22.43
C LEU A 276 1.70 14.42 -21.21
N ARG A 277 2.53 14.66 -20.20
CA ARG A 277 2.14 15.51 -19.06
C ARG A 277 1.97 16.97 -19.49
N GLN A 278 2.88 17.47 -20.32
CA GLN A 278 2.78 18.83 -20.84
C GLN A 278 1.51 19.01 -21.67
N ASP A 279 1.20 18.05 -22.54
CA ASP A 279 -0.01 18.04 -23.35
C ASP A 279 -1.27 18.00 -22.47
N LEU A 280 -1.26 17.21 -21.38
CA LEU A 280 -2.37 17.15 -20.42
C LEU A 280 -2.62 18.50 -19.73
N VAL A 281 -1.56 19.17 -19.29
CA VAL A 281 -1.65 20.49 -18.63
C VAL A 281 -2.14 21.54 -19.63
N LYS A 282 -1.57 21.54 -20.83
CA LYS A 282 -1.93 22.47 -21.90
C LYS A 282 -3.41 22.31 -22.28
N ALA A 283 -3.87 21.09 -22.52
CA ALA A 283 -5.26 20.81 -22.84
C ALA A 283 -6.22 21.31 -21.74
N LYS A 284 -5.90 21.07 -20.46
CA LYS A 284 -6.72 21.55 -19.34
C LYS A 284 -6.76 23.08 -19.24
N ALA A 285 -5.62 23.75 -19.42
CA ALA A 285 -5.57 25.21 -19.42
C ALA A 285 -6.37 25.82 -20.58
N MET A 286 -6.35 25.18 -21.77
CA MET A 286 -7.18 25.58 -22.90
C MET A 286 -8.68 25.43 -22.56
N ILE A 287 -9.09 24.33 -21.94
CA ILE A 287 -10.47 24.09 -21.49
C ILE A 287 -10.91 25.11 -20.42
N GLU A 288 -10.03 25.45 -19.49
CA GLU A 288 -10.33 26.44 -18.44
C GLU A 288 -10.55 27.84 -19.05
N LYS A 289 -9.73 28.21 -20.03
CA LYS A 289 -9.89 29.47 -20.77
C LYS A 289 -11.12 29.47 -21.67
N ASN A 290 -11.40 28.34 -22.32
CA ASN A 290 -12.54 28.16 -23.20
C ASN A 290 -13.12 26.73 -23.04
N PRO A 291 -14.21 26.59 -22.27
CA PRO A 291 -14.85 25.28 -22.06
C PRO A 291 -15.45 24.63 -23.32
N LEU A 292 -15.56 25.38 -24.42
CA LEU A 292 -16.04 24.93 -25.74
C LEU A 292 -14.90 24.76 -26.76
N ASP A 293 -13.64 24.67 -26.31
CA ASP A 293 -12.50 24.40 -27.19
C ASP A 293 -12.42 22.90 -27.54
N GLU A 294 -12.92 22.54 -28.73
CA GLU A 294 -12.91 21.16 -29.22
C GLU A 294 -11.48 20.60 -29.37
N HIS A 295 -10.53 21.40 -29.87
CA HIS A 295 -9.14 20.95 -30.03
C HIS A 295 -8.50 20.61 -28.68
N ALA A 296 -8.84 21.35 -27.63
CA ALA A 296 -8.39 21.03 -26.28
C ALA A 296 -8.90 19.66 -25.80
N TYR A 297 -10.16 19.31 -26.09
CA TYR A 297 -10.72 18.00 -25.77
C TYR A 297 -10.16 16.87 -26.64
N ILE A 298 -9.84 17.12 -27.91
CA ILE A 298 -9.13 16.18 -28.78
C ILE A 298 -7.73 15.89 -28.21
N MET A 299 -6.96 16.93 -27.90
CA MET A 299 -5.63 16.79 -27.27
C MET A 299 -5.71 16.03 -25.95
N LEU A 300 -6.73 16.30 -25.14
CA LEU A 300 -6.97 15.61 -23.88
C LEU A 300 -7.27 14.11 -24.11
N SER A 301 -8.09 13.78 -25.10
CA SER A 301 -8.43 12.41 -25.48
C SER A 301 -7.20 11.63 -25.93
N GLU A 302 -6.43 12.18 -26.88
CA GLU A 302 -5.18 11.56 -27.37
C GLU A 302 -4.18 11.31 -26.25
N THR A 303 -4.05 12.29 -25.35
CA THR A 303 -3.14 12.19 -24.21
C THR A 303 -3.58 11.07 -23.26
N TYR A 304 -4.88 10.93 -23.01
CA TYR A 304 -5.40 9.84 -22.19
C TYR A 304 -5.26 8.46 -22.87
N LEU A 305 -5.43 8.36 -24.20
CA LEU A 305 -5.16 7.12 -24.95
C LEU A 305 -3.69 6.70 -24.81
N ALA A 306 -2.76 7.64 -24.97
CA ALA A 306 -1.33 7.36 -24.80
C ALA A 306 -0.97 6.94 -23.36
N LEU A 307 -1.78 7.33 -22.37
CA LEU A 307 -1.65 6.92 -20.96
C LEU A 307 -2.44 5.66 -20.61
N ASN A 308 -3.10 5.00 -21.58
CA ASN A 308 -4.01 3.87 -21.39
C ASN A 308 -5.21 4.16 -20.46
N ARG A 309 -5.64 5.42 -20.39
CA ARG A 309 -6.82 5.86 -19.61
C ARG A 309 -8.04 5.94 -20.52
N TYR A 310 -8.47 4.79 -21.01
CA TYR A 310 -9.43 4.71 -22.13
C TYR A 310 -10.80 5.32 -21.80
N ALA A 311 -11.29 5.16 -20.57
CA ALA A 311 -12.57 5.73 -20.15
C ALA A 311 -12.54 7.27 -20.12
N GLU A 312 -11.45 7.87 -19.63
CA GLU A 312 -11.26 9.32 -19.64
C GLU A 312 -11.02 9.85 -21.05
N ALA A 313 -10.30 9.10 -21.90
CA ALA A 313 -10.16 9.42 -23.31
C ALA A 313 -11.53 9.49 -24.00
N TYR A 314 -12.37 8.46 -23.80
CA TYR A 314 -13.72 8.43 -24.34
C TYR A 314 -14.58 9.61 -23.88
N ARG A 315 -14.54 9.96 -22.58
CA ARG A 315 -15.30 11.12 -22.07
C ARG A 315 -14.83 12.44 -22.67
N ALA A 316 -13.52 12.62 -22.82
CA ALA A 316 -12.97 13.81 -23.49
C ALA A 316 -13.41 13.85 -24.97
N LEU A 317 -13.33 12.72 -25.67
CA LEU A 317 -13.78 12.58 -27.05
C LEU A 317 -15.27 12.91 -27.22
N LYS A 318 -16.14 12.42 -26.32
CA LYS A 318 -17.57 12.74 -26.36
C LYS A 318 -17.87 14.22 -26.14
N LYS A 319 -17.06 14.93 -25.34
CA LYS A 319 -17.15 16.39 -25.25
C LYS A 319 -16.74 17.08 -26.55
N ALA A 320 -15.66 16.62 -27.19
CA ALA A 320 -15.24 17.13 -28.50
C ALA A 320 -16.34 16.94 -29.56
N GLU A 321 -16.93 15.74 -29.63
CA GLU A 321 -18.03 15.41 -30.54
C GLU A 321 -19.27 16.28 -30.33
N LEU A 322 -19.62 16.57 -29.08
CA LEU A 322 -20.74 17.48 -28.76
C LEU A 322 -20.49 18.92 -29.25
N ILE A 323 -19.24 19.36 -29.26
CA ILE A 323 -18.86 20.71 -29.73
C ILE A 323 -18.80 20.74 -31.26
N ARG A 324 -18.20 19.71 -31.88
CA ARG A 324 -18.09 19.57 -33.34
C ARG A 324 -18.36 18.13 -33.80
N PRO A 325 -19.61 17.81 -34.19
CA PRO A 325 -19.99 16.45 -34.61
C PRO A 325 -19.34 15.97 -35.92
N ASP A 326 -18.96 16.88 -36.81
CA ASP A 326 -18.37 16.61 -38.13
C ASP A 326 -16.83 16.59 -38.13
N SER A 327 -16.21 16.54 -36.95
CA SER A 327 -14.76 16.55 -36.79
C SER A 327 -14.13 15.22 -37.23
N THR A 328 -13.21 15.29 -38.21
CA THR A 328 -12.45 14.12 -38.69
C THR A 328 -11.54 13.51 -37.61
N ASP A 329 -11.03 14.33 -36.68
CA ASP A 329 -10.28 13.86 -35.53
C ASP A 329 -11.15 13.09 -34.54
N VAL A 330 -12.39 13.55 -34.31
CA VAL A 330 -13.36 12.81 -33.49
C VAL A 330 -13.66 11.44 -34.11
N GLU A 331 -13.89 11.40 -35.43
CA GLU A 331 -14.15 10.15 -36.14
C GLU A 331 -12.96 9.17 -36.04
N ARG A 332 -11.74 9.67 -36.27
CA ARG A 332 -10.51 8.89 -36.17
C ARG A 332 -10.33 8.30 -34.77
N LEU A 333 -10.44 9.12 -33.72
CA LEU A 333 -10.28 8.68 -32.34
C LEU A 333 -11.39 7.73 -31.91
N SER A 334 -12.61 7.90 -32.42
CA SER A 334 -13.71 6.96 -32.18
C SER A 334 -13.41 5.58 -32.75
N LYS A 335 -12.85 5.51 -33.98
CA LYS A 335 -12.39 4.24 -34.58
C LYS A 335 -11.24 3.63 -33.78
N GLU A 336 -10.31 4.45 -33.28
CA GLU A 336 -9.20 3.98 -32.45
C GLU A 336 -9.67 3.37 -31.12
N ILE A 337 -10.57 4.05 -30.40
CA ILE A 337 -11.18 3.51 -29.17
C ILE A 337 -11.93 2.21 -29.44
N SER A 338 -12.64 2.13 -30.57
CA SER A 338 -13.34 0.89 -30.97
C SER A 338 -12.38 -0.28 -31.15
N LYS A 339 -11.26 -0.06 -31.84
CA LYS A 339 -10.20 -1.08 -31.99
C LYS A 339 -9.57 -1.48 -30.65
N ILE A 340 -9.34 -0.52 -29.74
CA ILE A 340 -8.83 -0.81 -28.39
C ILE A 340 -9.83 -1.71 -27.65
N LYS A 341 -11.12 -1.39 -27.72
CA LYS A 341 -12.19 -2.17 -27.09
C LYS A 341 -12.24 -3.61 -27.62
N GLU A 342 -12.12 -3.80 -28.93
CA GLU A 342 -12.01 -5.13 -29.55
C GLU A 342 -10.77 -5.88 -29.06
N GLY A 343 -9.62 -5.21 -28.97
CA GLY A 343 -8.39 -5.78 -28.43
C GLY A 343 -8.50 -6.21 -26.96
N LEU A 344 -9.19 -5.42 -26.13
CA LEU A 344 -9.48 -5.78 -24.74
C LEU A 344 -10.37 -7.01 -24.66
N TRP A 345 -11.41 -7.09 -25.51
CA TRP A 345 -12.26 -8.27 -25.63
C TRP A 345 -11.49 -9.53 -26.03
N GLN A 346 -10.56 -9.44 -26.99
CA GLN A 346 -9.75 -10.59 -27.37
C GLN A 346 -8.89 -11.10 -26.20
N LYS A 347 -8.31 -10.19 -25.41
CA LYS A 347 -7.55 -10.54 -24.21
C LYS A 347 -8.43 -11.21 -23.15
N ILE A 348 -9.64 -10.72 -22.95
CA ILE A 348 -10.60 -11.30 -22.01
C ILE A 348 -10.99 -12.72 -22.45
N ARG A 349 -11.38 -12.91 -23.71
CA ARG A 349 -11.74 -14.22 -24.26
C ARG A 349 -10.58 -15.23 -24.19
N ALA A 350 -9.35 -14.77 -24.35
CA ALA A 350 -8.16 -15.62 -24.20
C ALA A 350 -8.00 -16.18 -22.76
N HIS A 351 -8.68 -15.60 -21.78
CA HIS A 351 -8.69 -16.03 -20.39
C HIS A 351 -9.93 -16.86 -20.01
N GLU A 352 -10.99 -16.85 -20.83
CA GLU A 352 -12.23 -17.58 -20.53
C GLU A 352 -11.96 -19.10 -20.45
N GLY A 353 -12.53 -19.75 -19.43
CA GLY A 353 -12.31 -21.17 -19.14
C GLY A 353 -10.98 -21.51 -18.44
N LYS A 354 -10.13 -20.53 -18.13
CA LYS A 354 -8.85 -20.73 -17.41
C LYS A 354 -8.96 -20.35 -15.94
N SER A 355 -8.29 -21.11 -15.07
CA SER A 355 -8.24 -20.86 -13.62
C SER A 355 -7.28 -19.70 -13.27
N SER A 356 -7.51 -19.00 -12.15
CA SER A 356 -6.65 -17.92 -11.67
C SER A 356 -5.25 -18.36 -11.23
N GLU A 357 -4.97 -19.67 -11.20
CA GLU A 357 -3.66 -20.25 -10.83
C GLU A 357 -2.55 -19.93 -11.85
N TYR A 358 -2.90 -19.43 -13.03
CA TYR A 358 -1.93 -18.96 -14.01
C TYR A 358 -1.48 -17.53 -13.69
N ALA A 359 -0.21 -17.39 -13.26
CA ALA A 359 0.43 -16.12 -12.90
C ALA A 359 0.45 -15.05 -14.02
N GLU A 360 0.05 -15.40 -15.25
CA GLU A 360 0.01 -14.50 -16.41
C GLU A 360 -1.35 -13.81 -16.62
N ILE A 361 -2.42 -14.23 -15.94
CA ILE A 361 -3.77 -13.68 -16.16
C ILE A 361 -3.91 -12.35 -15.41
N SER A 362 -4.09 -11.26 -16.17
CA SER A 362 -4.22 -9.91 -15.62
C SER A 362 -5.69 -9.47 -15.48
N PRO A 363 -6.07 -8.80 -14.37
CA PRO A 363 -7.40 -8.19 -14.20
C PRO A 363 -7.58 -6.89 -15.00
N ILE A 364 -6.49 -6.31 -15.51
CA ILE A 364 -6.49 -4.99 -16.16
C ILE A 364 -7.44 -4.93 -17.36
N PRO A 365 -7.48 -5.90 -18.29
CA PRO A 365 -8.39 -5.82 -19.44
C PRO A 365 -9.88 -5.76 -19.06
N TYR A 366 -10.27 -6.46 -17.99
CA TYR A 366 -11.63 -6.43 -17.46
C TYR A 366 -11.97 -5.07 -16.85
N LEU A 367 -11.06 -4.51 -16.05
CA LEU A 367 -11.23 -3.18 -15.46
C LEU A 367 -11.32 -2.10 -16.54
N ASP A 368 -10.36 -2.09 -17.48
CA ASP A 368 -10.30 -1.10 -18.56
C ASP A 368 -11.57 -1.14 -19.43
N LEU A 369 -12.02 -2.34 -19.81
CA LEU A 369 -13.22 -2.51 -20.62
C LEU A 369 -14.49 -2.15 -19.83
N GLY A 370 -14.59 -2.55 -18.56
CA GLY A 370 -15.70 -2.20 -17.68
C GLY A 370 -15.82 -0.69 -17.49
N TYR A 371 -14.71 0.01 -17.22
CA TYR A 371 -14.69 1.47 -17.13
C TYR A 371 -15.05 2.16 -18.43
N LEU A 372 -14.63 1.60 -19.58
CA LEU A 372 -15.00 2.13 -20.89
C LEU A 372 -16.51 2.00 -21.14
N TYR A 373 -17.12 0.86 -20.81
CA TYR A 373 -18.58 0.70 -20.87
C TYR A 373 -19.32 1.65 -19.91
N ILE A 374 -18.81 1.87 -18.70
CA ILE A 374 -19.34 2.90 -17.78
C ILE A 374 -19.30 4.28 -18.44
N ALA A 375 -18.20 4.62 -19.12
CA ALA A 375 -18.06 5.91 -19.81
C ALA A 375 -19.02 6.05 -21.00
N GLU A 376 -19.33 4.95 -21.70
CA GLU A 376 -20.34 4.87 -22.76
C GLU A 376 -21.80 4.92 -22.22
N GLY A 377 -22.01 4.83 -20.91
CA GLY A 377 -23.35 4.69 -20.31
C GLY A 377 -23.95 3.29 -20.47
N LYS A 378 -23.16 2.32 -20.91
CA LYS A 378 -23.54 0.91 -21.13
C LYS A 378 -23.38 0.10 -19.85
N TYR A 379 -24.23 0.41 -18.87
CA TYR A 379 -24.12 -0.12 -17.51
C TYR A 379 -24.35 -1.64 -17.43
N LYS A 380 -25.24 -2.21 -18.25
CA LYS A 380 -25.49 -3.66 -18.26
C LYS A 380 -24.27 -4.44 -18.74
N GLU A 381 -23.65 -3.96 -19.81
CA GLU A 381 -22.42 -4.53 -20.37
C GLU A 381 -21.25 -4.37 -19.41
N ALA A 382 -21.13 -3.23 -18.73
CA ALA A 382 -20.13 -3.02 -17.69
C ALA A 382 -20.27 -4.04 -16.55
N ALA A 383 -21.49 -4.27 -16.04
CA ALA A 383 -21.76 -5.26 -15.00
C ALA A 383 -21.33 -6.66 -15.45
N GLY A 384 -21.71 -7.09 -16.67
CA GLY A 384 -21.31 -8.38 -17.20
C GLY A 384 -19.79 -8.57 -17.35
N ILE A 385 -19.04 -7.52 -17.66
CA ILE A 385 -17.56 -7.58 -17.68
C ILE A 385 -16.99 -7.76 -16.28
N PHE A 386 -17.49 -7.04 -15.28
CA PHE A 386 -17.03 -7.20 -13.90
C PHE A 386 -17.41 -8.58 -13.35
N GLU A 387 -18.60 -9.10 -13.64
CA GLU A 387 -18.99 -10.46 -13.27
C GLU A 387 -18.04 -11.52 -13.85
N ARG A 388 -17.72 -11.45 -15.15
CA ARG A 388 -16.71 -12.32 -15.78
C ARG A 388 -15.35 -12.18 -15.10
N GLY A 389 -14.93 -10.95 -14.83
CA GLY A 389 -13.67 -10.64 -14.15
C GLY A 389 -13.61 -11.27 -12.76
N LYS A 390 -14.64 -11.10 -11.94
CA LYS A 390 -14.73 -11.67 -10.58
C LYS A 390 -14.80 -13.20 -10.59
N GLY A 391 -15.34 -13.81 -11.64
CA GLY A 391 -15.30 -15.27 -11.81
C GLY A 391 -13.88 -15.84 -11.78
N ILE A 392 -12.88 -15.04 -12.18
CA ILE A 392 -11.46 -15.39 -12.15
C ILE A 392 -10.75 -14.70 -10.98
N PHE A 393 -11.01 -13.41 -10.79
CA PHE A 393 -10.37 -12.54 -9.80
C PHE A 393 -11.33 -12.24 -8.64
N TYR A 394 -11.84 -13.29 -8.01
CA TYR A 394 -12.84 -13.18 -6.95
C TYR A 394 -12.38 -12.35 -5.74
N PHE A 395 -11.08 -12.11 -5.58
CA PHE A 395 -10.48 -11.29 -4.52
C PHE A 395 -10.23 -9.82 -4.93
N ALA A 396 -10.54 -9.43 -6.17
CA ALA A 396 -10.32 -8.07 -6.66
C ALA A 396 -11.41 -7.12 -6.15
N THR A 397 -11.21 -6.56 -4.95
CA THR A 397 -12.12 -5.61 -4.29
C THR A 397 -12.62 -4.50 -5.22
N ASP A 398 -11.74 -3.95 -6.05
CA ASP A 398 -12.08 -2.87 -6.99
C ASP A 398 -13.19 -3.27 -7.95
N MET A 399 -13.23 -4.51 -8.44
CA MET A 399 -14.28 -4.97 -9.37
C MET A 399 -15.66 -4.96 -8.69
N TYR A 400 -15.75 -5.46 -7.46
CA TYR A 400 -17.00 -5.41 -6.68
C TYR A 400 -17.44 -3.97 -6.41
N VAL A 401 -16.51 -3.08 -6.05
CA VAL A 401 -16.81 -1.67 -5.78
C VAL A 401 -17.33 -0.96 -7.04
N GLN A 402 -16.72 -1.21 -8.20
CA GLN A 402 -17.17 -0.59 -9.45
C GLN A 402 -18.48 -1.17 -9.95
N GLU A 403 -18.68 -2.47 -9.84
CA GLU A 403 -19.94 -3.11 -10.20
C GLU A 403 -21.09 -2.67 -9.27
N ALA A 404 -20.83 -2.49 -7.98
CA ALA A 404 -21.81 -1.91 -7.06
C ALA A 404 -22.26 -0.50 -7.52
N LYS A 405 -21.31 0.35 -7.94
CA LYS A 405 -21.63 1.68 -8.51
C LYS A 405 -22.42 1.57 -9.81
N VAL A 406 -22.15 0.56 -10.62
CA VAL A 406 -22.95 0.26 -11.83
C VAL A 406 -24.37 -0.15 -11.46
N TYR A 407 -24.55 -1.00 -10.46
CA TYR A 407 -25.87 -1.39 -9.97
C TYR A 407 -26.66 -0.22 -9.40
N GLU A 408 -26.02 0.72 -8.69
CA GLU A 408 -26.68 1.97 -8.28
C GLU A 408 -27.21 2.77 -9.48
N LYS A 409 -26.45 2.82 -10.58
CA LYS A 409 -26.89 3.49 -11.82
C LYS A 409 -28.04 2.76 -12.52
N LEU A 410 -28.11 1.44 -12.35
CA LEU A 410 -29.21 0.61 -12.84
C LEU A 410 -30.44 0.60 -11.90
N GLY A 411 -30.38 1.28 -10.75
CA GLY A 411 -31.45 1.26 -9.75
C GLY A 411 -31.57 -0.05 -8.97
N ARG A 412 -30.53 -0.90 -9.03
CA ARG A 412 -30.44 -2.20 -8.35
C ARG A 412 -29.70 -2.06 -7.02
N ASP A 413 -30.32 -1.32 -6.11
CA ASP A 413 -29.71 -0.99 -4.82
C ASP A 413 -29.42 -2.26 -3.97
N ASP A 414 -30.22 -3.32 -4.16
CA ASP A 414 -30.04 -4.66 -3.60
C ASP A 414 -28.68 -5.26 -3.98
N LEU A 415 -28.42 -5.36 -5.29
CA LEU A 415 -27.18 -5.93 -5.83
C LEU A 415 -25.98 -5.02 -5.56
N ALA A 416 -26.19 -3.70 -5.49
CA ALA A 416 -25.15 -2.76 -5.11
C ALA A 416 -24.69 -2.97 -3.66
N ILE A 417 -25.62 -3.11 -2.71
CA ILE A 417 -25.29 -3.40 -1.31
C ILE A 417 -24.59 -4.75 -1.18
N GLU A 418 -25.07 -5.78 -1.89
CA GLU A 418 -24.43 -7.09 -1.92
C GLU A 418 -22.97 -7.00 -2.40
N ASN A 419 -22.73 -6.34 -3.54
CA ASN A 419 -21.38 -6.17 -4.06
C ASN A 419 -20.49 -5.34 -3.13
N TYR A 420 -21.02 -4.32 -2.46
CA TYR A 420 -20.25 -3.61 -1.43
C TYR A 420 -19.92 -4.48 -0.21
N ASN A 421 -20.83 -5.34 0.25
CA ASN A 421 -20.53 -6.29 1.33
C ASN A 421 -19.49 -7.33 0.90
N ASN A 422 -19.56 -7.80 -0.35
CA ASN A 422 -18.55 -8.68 -0.92
C ASN A 422 -17.19 -7.97 -0.99
N ALA A 423 -17.15 -6.69 -1.38
CA ALA A 423 -15.93 -5.89 -1.31
C ALA A 423 -15.37 -5.81 0.13
N LEU A 424 -16.23 -5.59 1.14
CA LEU A 424 -15.83 -5.58 2.55
C LEU A 424 -15.36 -6.93 3.09
N THR A 425 -15.76 -8.03 2.45
CA THR A 425 -15.25 -9.37 2.78
C THR A 425 -13.76 -9.49 2.44
N TYR A 426 -13.32 -8.82 1.37
CA TYR A 426 -11.92 -8.86 0.92
C TYR A 426 -11.10 -7.67 1.43
N ASP A 427 -11.72 -6.50 1.62
CA ASP A 427 -11.14 -5.31 2.24
C ASP A 427 -12.13 -4.68 3.23
N PRO A 428 -12.10 -5.09 4.51
CA PRO A 428 -13.02 -4.58 5.54
C PRO A 428 -12.94 -3.06 5.77
N ASN A 429 -11.87 -2.41 5.32
CA ASN A 429 -11.67 -0.96 5.46
C ASN A 429 -11.93 -0.19 4.16
N CYS A 430 -12.51 -0.84 3.13
CA CYS A 430 -12.81 -0.21 1.86
C CYS A 430 -13.79 0.97 2.05
N LYS A 431 -13.25 2.19 2.01
CA LYS A 431 -14.00 3.42 2.29
C LYS A 431 -15.15 3.61 1.32
N GLU A 432 -14.92 3.31 0.03
CA GLU A 432 -15.97 3.38 -0.99
C GLU A 432 -17.14 2.45 -0.69
N ALA A 433 -16.87 1.22 -0.25
CA ALA A 433 -17.91 0.24 0.06
C ALA A 433 -18.70 0.62 1.33
N ILE A 434 -18.01 1.05 2.40
CA ILE A 434 -18.64 1.56 3.62
C ILE A 434 -19.54 2.77 3.29
N ALA A 435 -19.01 3.73 2.52
CA ALA A 435 -19.76 4.92 2.11
C ALA A 435 -20.94 4.58 1.21
N GLY A 436 -20.77 3.60 0.31
CA GLY A 436 -21.81 3.06 -0.57
C GLY A 436 -22.99 2.48 0.20
N ILE A 437 -22.72 1.54 1.10
CA ILE A 437 -23.74 0.91 1.94
C ILE A 437 -24.47 1.95 2.78
N LYS A 438 -23.73 2.86 3.44
CA LYS A 438 -24.33 3.92 4.24
C LYS A 438 -25.28 4.81 3.42
N ARG A 439 -24.87 5.18 2.20
CA ARG A 439 -25.69 5.98 1.29
C ARG A 439 -26.97 5.25 0.89
N LEU A 440 -26.86 3.98 0.50
CA LEU A 440 -28.01 3.21 0.01
C LEU A 440 -29.00 2.84 1.11
N LYS A 441 -28.53 2.53 2.32
CA LYS A 441 -29.41 2.29 3.49
C LYS A 441 -30.21 3.52 3.91
N ASN A 442 -29.70 4.71 3.63
CA ASN A 442 -30.36 5.98 3.97
C ASN A 442 -31.24 6.52 2.83
N LYS A 443 -31.32 5.82 1.69
CA LYS A 443 -32.13 6.22 0.54
C LYS A 443 -33.59 5.87 0.83
N LYS A 444 -34.51 6.84 0.70
CA LYS A 444 -35.95 6.53 0.75
C LYS A 444 -36.30 5.59 -0.40
N PRO A 445 -37.13 4.55 -0.18
CA PRO A 445 -37.54 3.66 -1.25
C PRO A 445 -38.21 4.47 -2.34
N THR A 446 -37.60 4.49 -3.52
CA THR A 446 -38.20 5.07 -4.72
C THR A 446 -39.17 4.06 -5.30
N ASN A 447 -40.44 4.43 -5.47
CA ASN A 447 -41.45 3.62 -6.16
C ASN A 447 -40.88 3.11 -7.50
N GLY A 448 -41.04 1.81 -7.71
CA GLY A 448 -40.20 1.00 -8.57
C GLY A 448 -40.29 1.31 -10.07
N LEU A 449 -39.20 0.95 -10.76
CA LEU A 449 -39.32 0.43 -12.11
C LEU A 449 -39.60 -1.07 -11.99
N ASP A 450 -40.68 -1.48 -12.66
CA ASP A 450 -41.31 -2.80 -12.63
C ASP A 450 -40.31 -3.97 -12.64
N ILE A 451 -40.36 -4.76 -11.57
CA ILE A 451 -39.48 -5.90 -11.27
C ILE A 451 -39.93 -7.20 -11.97
N ASN A 452 -41.01 -7.19 -12.75
CA ASN A 452 -41.63 -8.42 -13.26
C ASN A 452 -41.46 -8.69 -14.75
N ASN A 453 -40.64 -7.93 -15.48
CA ASN A 453 -40.40 -8.18 -16.91
C ASN A 453 -38.92 -8.15 -17.30
N MET A 454 -38.18 -9.22 -16.99
CA MET A 454 -37.49 -10.07 -17.97
C MET A 454 -36.44 -11.00 -17.32
N PRO A 455 -36.25 -12.22 -17.85
CA PRO A 455 -35.39 -13.26 -17.30
C PRO A 455 -33.93 -13.05 -17.74
N TYR A 456 -32.97 -13.43 -16.89
CA TYR A 456 -31.87 -14.34 -17.19
C TYR A 456 -30.78 -14.24 -16.11
N ARG A 457 -30.69 -15.31 -15.33
CA ARG A 457 -29.46 -15.79 -14.71
C ARG A 457 -28.59 -16.24 -15.89
N LEU A 458 -27.49 -15.56 -16.18
CA LEU A 458 -26.55 -16.04 -17.21
C LEU A 458 -25.96 -17.37 -16.70
N GLN A 459 -26.47 -18.47 -17.25
CA GLN A 459 -25.79 -19.76 -17.17
C GLN A 459 -24.50 -19.67 -18.01
N PRO A 460 -23.42 -20.33 -17.58
CA PRO A 460 -22.20 -20.37 -18.38
C PRO A 460 -22.46 -21.17 -19.66
N GLN A 461 -22.22 -20.54 -20.81
CA GLN A 461 -21.87 -21.23 -22.05
C GLN A 461 -20.40 -20.98 -22.35
#